data_AF-A0AA45AH52-F1
#
_entry.id   AF-A0AA45AH52-F1
#
_cell.length_a   1.000
_cell.length_b   1.000
_cell.length_c   1.000
_cell.angle_alpha   90.00
_cell.angle_beta   90.00
_cell.angle_gamma   90.00
#
_symmetry.space_group_name_H-M   'P 1'
#
loop_
_entity.id
_entity.type
_entity.pdbx_description
1 polymer ?
#
loop_
_entity_poly.entity_id
_entity_poly.type
_entity_poly.pdbx_seq_one_letter_code
_entity_poly.pdbx_strand_id
1 'polypeptide(L)'
;MERMPYEIIHDHFNHACLSEASRHLCVLNTLSALSGLTHHIKQTTPLTRALTVYHGEWPKCDYKEWQLHPLQVYEAHPFVSQSPSKKENALQAFRHYRHFVAVEGSRSRHGDIRRLNQILSSLPQLEQITISHACSHARKPKKNAQLTRLCQQIWLFPGRRGSVDRLVGDFLTILPNYARIQDLKIEAN
;
A
#
# COMPACT_ATOMS: atom_id res chain seq x y z
N MET A 1 4.47 -39.59 12.62
CA MET A 1 5.15 -38.68 11.67
C MET A 1 4.07 -38.08 10.79
N GLU A 2 3.37 -37.06 11.31
CA GLU A 2 2.20 -36.49 10.65
C GLU A 2 2.63 -35.23 9.88
N ARG A 3 2.40 -35.26 8.56
CA ARG A 3 2.61 -34.10 7.68
C ARG A 3 1.45 -33.15 7.86
N MET A 4 1.73 -31.94 8.32
CA MET A 4 0.80 -30.81 8.25
C MET A 4 0.57 -30.41 6.79
N PRO A 5 -0.68 -30.20 6.33
CA PRO A 5 -0.93 -29.50 5.09
C PRO A 5 -0.76 -28.00 5.34
N TYR A 6 0.31 -27.43 4.79
CA TYR A 6 0.40 -25.99 4.57
C TYR A 6 -0.53 -25.64 3.41
N GLU A 7 -1.80 -25.38 3.71
CA GLU A 7 -2.68 -24.68 2.78
C GLU A 7 -2.26 -23.21 2.74
N ILE A 8 -1.43 -22.90 1.75
CA ILE A 8 -1.16 -21.53 1.33
C ILE A 8 -2.47 -21.01 0.74
N ILE A 9 -3.26 -20.32 1.56
CA ILE A 9 -4.45 -19.61 1.11
C ILE A 9 -3.96 -18.43 0.24
N HIS A 10 -3.89 -18.68 -1.06
CA HIS A 10 -3.81 -17.69 -2.12
C HIS A 10 -5.13 -16.89 -2.15
N ASP A 11 -5.34 -16.00 -1.19
CA ASP A 11 -6.53 -15.15 -1.19
C ASP A 11 -6.32 -13.84 -1.96
N HIS A 12 -6.65 -13.91 -3.24
CA HIS A 12 -7.35 -12.88 -4.01
C HIS A 12 -6.80 -11.44 -3.90
N PHE A 13 -5.73 -11.22 -4.67
CA PHE A 13 -5.28 -9.90 -5.12
C PHE A 13 -6.23 -9.37 -6.19
N ASN A 14 -7.45 -8.98 -5.79
CA ASN A 14 -8.43 -8.42 -6.70
C ASN A 14 -8.32 -6.88 -6.77
N HIS A 15 -7.88 -6.48 -7.95
CA HIS A 15 -8.06 -5.21 -8.65
C HIS A 15 -7.21 -4.00 -8.22
N ALA A 16 -6.20 -3.71 -9.05
CA ALA A 16 -5.93 -2.33 -9.42
C ALA A 16 -7.29 -1.66 -9.74
N CYS A 17 -7.52 -0.43 -9.27
CA CYS A 17 -8.74 0.29 -9.59
C CYS A 17 -8.66 0.70 -11.07
N LEU A 18 -9.09 -0.20 -11.95
CA LEU A 18 -9.03 -0.04 -13.41
C LEU A 18 -10.26 0.75 -13.86
N SER A 19 -10.09 2.03 -14.20
CA SER A 19 -11.04 2.75 -15.07
C SER A 19 -10.47 2.83 -16.48
N GLU A 20 -11.27 2.53 -17.51
CA GLU A 20 -11.01 2.69 -18.96
C GLU A 20 -9.54 2.59 -19.45
N ALA A 21 -8.85 1.46 -19.38
CA ALA A 21 -8.76 0.43 -18.35
C ALA A 21 -7.31 -0.07 -18.26
N SER A 22 -6.34 0.77 -18.65
CA SER A 22 -4.91 0.52 -18.45
C SER A 22 -4.03 1.76 -18.62
N ARG A 23 -4.57 2.95 -18.93
CA ARG A 23 -3.76 4.18 -19.10
C ARG A 23 -3.27 4.78 -17.78
N HIS A 24 -3.95 4.52 -16.67
CA HIS A 24 -3.55 5.02 -15.35
C HIS A 24 -3.61 3.90 -14.32
N LEU A 25 -2.47 3.60 -13.70
CA LEU A 25 -2.38 2.66 -12.59
C LEU A 25 -2.23 3.40 -11.27
N CYS A 26 -2.83 2.83 -10.24
CA CYS A 26 -2.79 3.34 -8.87
C CYS A 26 -2.31 2.21 -7.96
N VAL A 27 -1.34 2.50 -7.09
CA VAL A 27 -0.76 1.51 -6.18
C VAL A 27 -0.40 2.12 -4.83
N LEU A 28 -0.58 1.38 -3.75
CA LEU A 28 -0.07 1.75 -2.44
C LEU A 28 1.44 1.47 -2.36
N ASN A 29 2.24 2.37 -1.78
CA ASN A 29 3.67 2.14 -1.52
C ASN A 29 3.89 1.20 -0.33
N THR A 30 3.43 -0.05 -0.48
CA THR A 30 3.67 -1.17 0.44
C THR A 30 4.27 -2.32 -0.33
N LEU A 31 5.03 -3.18 0.33
CA LEU A 31 5.72 -4.31 -0.28
C LEU A 31 4.74 -5.22 -1.03
N SER A 32 3.61 -5.56 -0.40
CA SER A 32 2.60 -6.44 -0.98
C SER A 32 1.96 -5.81 -2.22
N ALA A 33 1.54 -4.54 -2.16
CA ALA A 33 0.91 -3.85 -3.27
C ALA A 33 1.85 -3.65 -4.46
N LEU A 34 3.11 -3.27 -4.23
CA LEU A 34 4.11 -3.14 -5.31
C LEU A 34 4.45 -4.49 -5.96
N SER A 35 4.49 -5.57 -5.17
CA SER A 35 4.71 -6.92 -5.69
C SER A 35 3.50 -7.39 -6.51
N GLY A 36 2.28 -7.14 -6.03
CA GLY A 36 1.05 -7.42 -6.76
C GLY A 36 0.94 -6.62 -8.06
N LEU A 37 1.33 -5.34 -8.05
CA LEU A 37 1.40 -4.51 -9.27
C LEU A 37 2.37 -5.10 -10.29
N THR A 38 3.57 -5.50 -9.86
CA THR A 38 4.57 -6.13 -10.74
C THR A 38 4.02 -7.40 -11.38
N HIS A 39 3.32 -8.23 -10.60
CA HIS A 39 2.67 -9.44 -11.10
C HIS A 39 1.57 -9.12 -12.11
N HIS A 40 0.71 -8.14 -11.80
CA HIS A 40 -0.36 -7.69 -12.69
C HIS A 40 0.19 -7.17 -14.03
N ILE A 41 1.20 -6.29 -14.01
CA ILE A 41 1.81 -5.75 -15.24
C ILE A 41 2.36 -6.87 -16.13
N LYS A 42 3.01 -7.87 -15.53
CA LYS A 42 3.52 -9.04 -16.28
C LYS A 42 2.42 -9.86 -16.93
N GLN A 43 1.25 -9.95 -16.31
CA GLN A 43 0.12 -10.73 -16.82
C GLN A 43 -0.68 -9.98 -17.88
N THR A 44 -0.84 -8.66 -17.73
CA THR A 44 -1.78 -7.88 -18.55
C THR A 44 -1.11 -6.97 -19.56
N THR A 45 0.21 -6.74 -19.45
CA THR A 45 0.99 -5.79 -20.28
C THR A 45 0.20 -4.50 -20.58
N PRO A 46 -0.22 -3.77 -19.55
CA PRO A 46 -1.15 -2.66 -19.69
C PRO A 46 -0.51 -1.49 -20.45
N LEU A 47 -1.31 -0.79 -21.27
CA LEU A 47 -0.89 0.42 -21.98
C LEU A 47 -0.94 1.65 -21.05
N THR A 48 -0.11 1.64 -20.02
CA THR A 48 -0.09 2.65 -18.95
C THR A 48 0.75 3.86 -19.28
N ARG A 49 0.15 5.05 -19.18
CA ARG A 49 0.78 6.36 -19.34
C ARG A 49 0.98 7.11 -18.02
N ALA A 50 0.18 6.83 -17.01
CA ALA A 50 0.27 7.44 -15.68
C ALA A 50 0.34 6.40 -14.56
N LEU A 51 1.15 6.67 -13.53
CA LEU A 51 1.25 5.85 -12.33
C LEU A 51 1.11 6.73 -11.09
N THR A 52 0.09 6.51 -10.26
CA THR A 52 -0.01 7.13 -8.94
C THR A 52 0.43 6.15 -7.86
N VAL A 53 1.42 6.56 -7.07
CA VAL A 53 1.92 5.84 -5.92
C VAL A 53 1.45 6.54 -4.64
N TYR A 54 0.59 5.89 -3.89
CA TYR A 54 0.08 6.38 -2.62
C TYR A 54 1.05 6.02 -1.49
N HIS A 55 1.68 7.01 -0.88
CA HIS A 55 2.62 6.80 0.22
C HIS A 55 2.00 7.15 1.56
N GLY A 56 2.16 6.27 2.54
CA GLY A 56 1.73 6.51 3.91
C GLY A 56 2.77 6.00 4.89
N GLU A 57 3.00 6.76 5.95
CA GLU A 57 3.70 6.29 7.13
C GLU A 57 2.72 5.65 8.09
N TRP A 58 3.11 4.53 8.68
CA TRP A 58 2.24 3.74 9.56
C TRP A 58 2.77 3.86 10.98
N PRO A 59 1.91 4.21 11.96
CA PRO A 59 2.33 4.25 13.36
C PRO A 59 2.94 2.91 13.78
N LYS A 60 4.00 2.95 14.60
CA LYS A 60 4.61 1.78 15.23
C LYS A 60 4.20 1.81 16.70
N CYS A 61 3.35 0.87 17.08
CA CYS A 61 2.67 0.86 18.35
C CYS A 61 2.67 -0.55 18.93
N ASP A 62 2.74 -0.66 20.25
CA ASP A 62 2.36 -1.88 20.95
C ASP A 62 0.83 -2.09 20.92
N TYR A 63 0.32 -3.15 21.54
CA TYR A 63 -1.12 -3.43 21.52
C TYR A 63 -1.95 -2.35 22.20
N LYS A 64 -1.48 -1.81 23.32
CA LYS A 64 -2.20 -0.82 24.12
C LYS A 64 -2.22 0.52 23.39
N GLU A 65 -1.09 0.92 22.84
CA GLU A 65 -0.96 2.11 22.00
C GLU A 65 -1.81 2.00 20.73
N TRP A 66 -1.78 0.86 20.05
CA TRP A 66 -2.58 0.60 18.86
C TRP A 66 -4.08 0.64 19.17
N GLN A 67 -4.49 0.08 20.32
CA GLN A 67 -5.90 0.04 20.75
C GLN A 67 -6.49 1.43 21.02
N LEU A 68 -5.66 2.37 21.47
CA LEU A 68 -6.07 3.73 21.82
C LEU A 68 -5.60 4.76 20.80
N HIS A 69 -5.06 4.31 19.66
CA HIS A 69 -4.41 5.21 18.71
C HIS A 69 -5.44 6.16 18.08
N PRO A 70 -5.16 7.48 17.99
CA PRO A 70 -6.07 8.46 17.38
C PRO A 70 -6.39 8.22 15.90
N LEU A 71 -5.64 7.33 15.24
CA LEU A 71 -5.83 6.93 13.85
C LEU A 71 -6.53 5.58 13.70
N GLN A 72 -7.11 5.04 14.78
CA GLN A 72 -7.96 3.86 14.66
C GLN A 72 -9.11 4.11 13.70
N VAL A 73 -9.46 3.05 12.99
CA VAL A 73 -10.67 3.01 12.16
C VAL A 73 -11.89 3.04 13.10
N TYR A 74 -12.92 3.80 12.74
CA TYR A 74 -14.07 4.07 13.64
C TYR A 74 -14.76 2.79 14.12
N GLU A 75 -14.88 1.80 13.23
CA GLU A 75 -15.48 0.50 13.48
C GLU A 75 -14.72 -0.35 14.52
N ALA A 76 -13.44 -0.01 14.75
CA ALA A 76 -12.54 -0.62 15.73
C ALA A 76 -12.62 0.03 17.12
N HIS A 77 -13.28 1.19 17.25
CA HIS A 77 -13.25 1.97 18.49
C HIS A 77 -13.93 1.21 19.65
N PRO A 78 -13.29 1.09 20.83
CA PRO A 78 -13.82 0.32 21.97
C PRO A 78 -15.24 0.73 22.41
N PHE A 79 -15.56 2.03 22.33
CA PHE A 79 -16.89 2.57 22.65
C PHE A 79 -18.00 2.15 21.67
N VAL A 80 -17.67 1.66 20.47
CA VAL A 80 -18.66 1.38 19.43
C VAL A 80 -19.27 -0.03 19.56
N SER A 81 -18.67 -0.98 20.31
CA SER A 81 -19.30 -2.29 20.58
C SER A 81 -18.54 -3.17 21.59
N GLN A 82 -19.25 -3.75 22.56
CA GLN A 82 -18.70 -4.53 23.69
C GLN A 82 -18.98 -6.05 23.61
N SER A 83 -18.84 -6.70 22.44
CA SER A 83 -19.06 -8.16 22.34
C SER A 83 -17.78 -9.00 22.50
N PRO A 84 -17.85 -10.25 23.02
CA PRO A 84 -16.72 -11.18 23.09
C PRO A 84 -16.08 -11.49 21.72
N SER A 85 -16.90 -11.61 20.68
CA SER A 85 -16.46 -11.78 19.28
C SER A 85 -15.58 -10.64 18.77
N LYS A 86 -15.70 -9.43 19.34
CA LYS A 86 -14.83 -8.30 18.99
C LYS A 86 -13.44 -8.37 19.61
N LYS A 87 -13.26 -9.02 20.76
CA LYS A 87 -11.92 -9.20 21.35
C LYS A 87 -11.04 -10.07 20.45
N GLU A 88 -11.62 -11.13 19.90
CA GLU A 88 -10.95 -12.01 18.94
C GLU A 88 -10.64 -11.26 17.63
N ASN A 89 -11.60 -10.52 17.08
CA ASN A 89 -11.37 -9.68 15.91
C ASN A 89 -10.28 -8.62 16.14
N ALA A 90 -10.23 -8.00 17.33
CA ALA A 90 -9.20 -7.04 17.69
C ALA A 90 -7.81 -7.68 17.77
N LEU A 91 -7.71 -8.87 18.36
CA LEU A 91 -6.46 -9.63 18.39
C LEU A 91 -6.02 -10.02 16.98
N GLN A 92 -6.96 -10.43 16.12
CA GLN A 92 -6.68 -10.78 14.74
C GLN A 92 -6.21 -9.57 13.92
N ALA A 93 -6.91 -8.43 14.01
CA ALA A 93 -6.52 -7.18 13.37
C ALA A 93 -5.13 -6.72 13.86
N PHE A 94 -4.85 -6.84 15.17
CA PHE A 94 -3.53 -6.51 15.70
C PHE A 94 -2.43 -7.48 15.21
N ARG A 95 -2.71 -8.77 15.07
CA ARG A 95 -1.79 -9.73 14.44
C ARG A 95 -1.48 -9.33 12.99
N HIS A 96 -2.50 -8.95 12.22
CA HIS A 96 -2.32 -8.43 10.87
C HIS A 96 -1.49 -7.15 10.85
N TYR A 97 -1.77 -6.20 11.76
CA TYR A 97 -0.99 -4.99 11.93
C TYR A 97 0.48 -5.27 12.25
N ARG A 98 0.77 -6.14 13.23
CA ARG A 98 2.16 -6.49 13.60
C ARG A 98 2.90 -7.15 12.44
N HIS A 99 2.24 -8.06 11.73
CA HIS A 99 2.80 -8.67 10.54
C HIS A 99 3.11 -7.62 9.48
N PHE A 100 2.15 -6.75 9.19
CA PHE A 100 2.30 -5.65 8.24
C PHE A 100 3.47 -4.73 8.59
N VAL A 101 3.57 -4.26 9.83
CA VAL A 101 4.67 -3.38 10.28
C VAL A 101 6.01 -4.10 10.23
N ALA A 102 6.08 -5.39 10.57
CA ALA A 102 7.31 -6.17 10.46
C ALA A 102 7.77 -6.31 9.01
N VAL A 103 6.84 -6.60 8.09
CA VAL A 103 7.11 -6.71 6.66
C VAL A 103 7.59 -5.36 6.09
N GLU A 104 6.87 -4.27 6.35
CA GLU A 104 7.28 -2.94 5.89
C GLU A 104 8.59 -2.47 6.53
N GLY A 105 8.80 -2.81 7.81
CA GLY A 105 10.04 -2.51 8.54
C GLY A 105 11.27 -3.24 8.00
N SER A 106 11.09 -4.37 7.32
CA SER A 106 12.16 -5.13 6.67
C SER A 106 12.60 -4.57 5.30
N ARG A 107 11.90 -3.56 4.78
CA ARG A 107 12.21 -2.99 3.45
C ARG A 107 13.54 -2.25 3.45
N SER A 108 14.41 -2.66 2.54
CA SER A 108 15.67 -1.95 2.26
C SER A 108 15.49 -0.98 1.10
N ARG A 109 16.16 0.17 1.18
CA ARG A 109 16.14 1.18 0.11
C ARG A 109 16.59 0.62 -1.24
N HIS A 110 17.65 -0.20 -1.26
CA HIS A 110 18.10 -0.86 -2.49
C HIS A 110 17.03 -1.81 -3.06
N GLY A 111 16.32 -2.54 -2.20
CA GLY A 111 15.21 -3.39 -2.62
C GLY A 111 14.03 -2.61 -3.19
N ASP A 112 13.73 -1.44 -2.62
CA ASP A 112 12.70 -0.52 -3.11
C ASP A 112 13.08 0.03 -4.50
N ILE A 113 14.29 0.58 -4.65
CA ILE A 113 14.82 1.08 -5.93
C ILE A 113 14.77 0.01 -7.02
N ARG A 114 15.23 -1.22 -6.72
CA ARG A 114 15.17 -2.34 -7.67
C ARG A 114 13.74 -2.66 -8.10
N ARG A 115 12.78 -2.65 -7.17
CA ARG A 115 11.37 -2.94 -7.49
C ARG A 115 10.74 -1.82 -8.30
N LEU A 116 11.02 -0.57 -7.98
CA LEU A 116 10.58 0.57 -8.79
C LEU A 116 11.15 0.48 -10.21
N ASN A 117 12.45 0.20 -10.37
CA ASN A 117 13.05 -0.06 -11.69
C ASN A 117 12.34 -1.19 -12.46
N GLN A 118 12.01 -2.30 -11.79
CA GLN A 118 11.26 -3.40 -12.42
C GLN A 118 9.89 -2.94 -12.91
N ILE A 119 9.14 -2.18 -12.09
CA ILE A 119 7.84 -1.63 -12.48
C ILE A 119 8.00 -0.68 -13.68
N LEU A 120 8.90 0.30 -13.59
CA LEU A 120 9.10 1.30 -14.66
C LEU A 120 9.55 0.64 -15.96
N SER A 121 10.49 -0.30 -15.92
CA SER A 121 10.94 -1.05 -17.11
C SER A 121 9.81 -1.85 -17.78
N SER A 122 8.81 -2.27 -17.01
CA SER A 122 7.67 -3.05 -17.51
C SER A 122 6.53 -2.18 -18.05
N LEU A 123 6.64 -0.85 -17.95
CA LEU A 123 5.66 0.13 -18.43
C LEU A 123 6.33 1.05 -19.48
N PRO A 124 6.45 0.59 -20.73
CA PRO A 124 7.18 1.32 -21.77
C PRO A 124 6.47 2.58 -22.27
N GLN A 125 5.18 2.74 -21.99
CA GLN A 125 4.40 3.94 -22.35
C GLN A 125 4.22 4.92 -21.19
N LEU A 126 4.84 4.65 -20.04
CA LEU A 126 4.70 5.50 -18.87
C LEU A 126 5.35 6.87 -19.11
N GLU A 127 4.56 7.93 -18.96
CA GLU A 127 4.95 9.32 -19.17
C GLU A 127 4.91 10.12 -17.87
N GLN A 128 4.03 9.73 -16.93
CA GLN A 128 3.73 10.50 -15.73
C GLN A 128 3.77 9.63 -14.47
N ILE A 129 4.42 10.16 -13.43
CA ILE A 129 4.38 9.58 -12.08
C ILE A 129 3.83 10.61 -11.12
N THR A 130 2.86 10.21 -10.30
CA THR A 130 2.35 11.01 -9.19
C THR A 130 2.63 10.31 -7.88
N ILE A 131 3.24 11.01 -6.93
CA ILE A 131 3.35 10.56 -5.54
C ILE A 131 2.31 11.34 -4.74
N SER A 132 1.41 10.62 -4.07
CA SER A 132 0.31 11.20 -3.32
C SER A 132 0.27 10.66 -1.89
N HIS A 133 -0.13 11.47 -0.93
CA HIS A 133 -0.25 11.02 0.46
C HIS A 133 -1.46 10.10 0.64
N ALA A 134 -1.24 8.89 1.14
CA ALA A 134 -2.29 7.91 1.38
C ALA A 134 -3.37 8.45 2.34
N CYS A 135 -2.98 9.23 3.36
CA CYS A 135 -3.90 9.77 4.36
C CYS A 135 -5.00 10.67 3.75
N SER A 136 -4.74 11.35 2.64
CA SER A 136 -5.69 12.21 1.90
C SER A 136 -6.81 11.40 1.25
N HIS A 137 -6.57 10.11 1.02
CA HIS A 137 -7.47 9.18 0.34
C HIS A 137 -8.07 8.14 1.29
N ALA A 138 -7.49 7.96 2.48
CA ALA A 138 -7.88 6.95 3.46
C ALA A 138 -9.35 7.05 3.91
N ARG A 139 -9.94 8.25 3.90
CA ARG A 139 -11.34 8.50 4.26
C ARG A 139 -12.29 8.58 3.05
N LYS A 140 -11.80 8.27 1.85
CA LYS A 140 -12.56 8.33 0.59
C LYS A 140 -12.54 6.94 -0.08
N PRO A 141 -13.39 5.99 0.35
CA PRO A 141 -13.34 4.59 -0.09
C PRO A 141 -13.38 4.43 -1.61
N LYS A 142 -14.16 5.29 -2.29
CA LYS A 142 -14.31 5.31 -3.75
C LYS A 142 -13.03 5.67 -4.51
N LYS A 143 -12.03 6.27 -3.85
CA LYS A 143 -10.78 6.73 -4.48
C LYS A 143 -9.63 5.73 -4.34
N ASN A 144 -9.63 4.88 -3.31
CA ASN A 144 -8.57 3.89 -3.12
C ASN A 144 -9.07 2.68 -2.30
N ALA A 145 -9.56 1.66 -3.01
CA ALA A 145 -10.06 0.43 -2.41
C ALA A 145 -8.95 -0.37 -1.70
N GLN A 146 -7.72 -0.38 -2.23
CA GLN A 146 -6.58 -1.09 -1.63
C GLN A 146 -6.24 -0.52 -0.24
N LEU A 147 -6.17 0.81 -0.14
CA LEU A 147 -5.91 1.49 1.12
C LEU A 147 -7.03 1.25 2.13
N THR A 148 -8.28 1.35 1.69
CA THR A 148 -9.45 1.13 2.56
C THR A 148 -9.45 -0.29 3.12
N ARG A 149 -9.23 -1.30 2.26
CA ARG A 149 -9.15 -2.71 2.67
C ARG A 149 -8.02 -2.95 3.67
N LEU A 150 -6.82 -2.40 3.42
CA LEU A 150 -5.70 -2.51 4.35
C LEU A 150 -6.07 -1.90 5.70
N CYS A 151 -6.59 -0.67 5.73
CA CYS A 151 -6.98 -0.01 6.98
C CYS A 151 -8.06 -0.80 7.73
N GLN A 152 -9.03 -1.39 7.03
CA GLN A 152 -10.06 -2.24 7.64
C GLN A 152 -9.51 -3.58 8.14
N GLN A 153 -8.41 -4.09 7.57
CA GLN A 153 -7.77 -5.32 8.02
C GLN A 153 -6.88 -5.10 9.26
N ILE A 154 -6.19 -3.96 9.34
CA ILE A 154 -5.24 -3.65 10.43
C ILE A 154 -5.79 -2.65 11.46
N TRP A 155 -7.02 -2.16 11.24
CA TRP A 155 -7.74 -1.15 12.02
C TRP A 155 -7.00 0.15 12.32
N LEU A 156 -6.12 0.56 11.40
CA LEU A 156 -5.29 1.74 11.58
C LEU A 156 -5.14 2.49 10.26
N PHE A 157 -5.31 3.80 10.30
CA PHE A 157 -5.02 4.69 9.18
C PHE A 157 -3.54 5.13 9.16
N PRO A 158 -2.97 5.44 7.99
CA PRO A 158 -1.64 6.03 7.91
C PRO A 158 -1.62 7.44 8.51
N GLY A 159 -0.46 7.85 9.01
CA GLY A 159 -0.21 9.17 9.57
C GLY A 159 -0.40 10.30 8.57
N ARG A 160 -0.83 11.47 9.06
CA ARG A 160 -1.01 12.69 8.24
C ARG A 160 0.30 13.41 7.91
N ARG A 161 1.33 13.25 8.74
CA ARG A 161 2.61 13.96 8.63
C ARG A 161 3.70 13.13 7.94
N GLY A 162 3.31 12.10 7.19
CA GLY A 162 4.30 11.23 6.55
C GLY A 162 5.08 11.97 5.47
N SER A 163 6.41 11.86 5.50
CA SER A 163 7.28 12.44 4.48
C SER A 163 7.28 11.54 3.24
N VAL A 164 7.14 12.15 2.06
CA VAL A 164 7.32 11.45 0.78
C VAL A 164 8.78 11.50 0.30
N ASP A 165 9.67 12.19 1.01
CA ASP A 165 11.02 12.55 0.55
C ASP A 165 11.85 11.32 0.20
N ARG A 166 11.72 10.24 0.98
CA ARG A 166 12.42 8.98 0.68
C ARG A 166 11.95 8.40 -0.65
N LEU A 167 10.63 8.31 -0.88
CA LEU A 167 10.09 7.77 -2.12
C LEU A 167 10.43 8.66 -3.31
N VAL A 168 10.34 9.99 -3.13
CA VAL A 168 10.77 10.98 -4.13
C VAL A 168 12.24 10.77 -4.48
N GLY A 169 13.12 10.68 -3.48
CA GLY A 169 14.55 10.45 -3.68
C GLY A 169 14.84 9.12 -4.38
N ASP A 170 14.08 8.07 -4.08
CA ASP A 170 14.19 6.78 -4.75
C ASP A 170 13.77 6.88 -6.23
N PHE A 171 12.71 7.63 -6.57
CA PHE A 171 12.34 7.92 -7.95
C PHE A 171 13.39 8.77 -8.67
N LEU A 172 13.88 9.85 -8.05
CA LEU A 172 14.92 10.70 -8.64
C LEU A 172 16.21 9.93 -8.94
N THR A 173 16.49 8.87 -8.19
CA THR A 173 17.64 7.99 -8.44
C THR A 173 17.49 7.16 -9.72
N ILE A 174 16.26 6.82 -10.11
CA ILE A 174 15.99 5.89 -11.23
C ILE A 174 15.50 6.58 -12.50
N LEU A 175 14.82 7.72 -12.38
CA LEU A 175 14.22 8.46 -13.49
C LEU A 175 15.20 8.82 -14.63
N PRO A 176 16.49 9.12 -14.39
CA PRO A 176 17.44 9.38 -15.48
C PRO A 176 17.55 8.24 -16.50
N ASN A 177 17.21 7.00 -16.13
CA ASN A 177 17.21 5.84 -17.04
C ASN A 177 15.95 5.75 -17.93
N TYR A 178 14.99 6.65 -17.74
CA TYR A 178 13.66 6.57 -18.34
C TYR A 178 13.24 7.90 -18.95
N ALA A 179 13.94 8.33 -20.01
CA ALA A 179 13.70 9.62 -20.70
C ALA A 179 12.25 9.86 -21.17
N ARG A 180 11.45 8.80 -21.32
CA ARG A 180 10.01 8.90 -21.65
C ARG A 180 9.15 9.47 -20.52
N ILE A 181 9.62 9.40 -19.26
CA ILE A 181 8.89 9.90 -18.10
C ILE A 181 9.20 11.39 -18.00
N GLN A 182 8.22 12.20 -18.37
CA GLN A 182 8.37 13.64 -18.51
C GLN A 182 7.96 14.39 -17.23
N ASP A 183 7.17 13.75 -16.37
CA ASP A 183 6.53 14.41 -15.24
C ASP A 183 6.60 13.55 -13.97
N LEU A 184 7.11 14.16 -12.89
CA LEU A 184 7.04 13.64 -11.53
C LEU A 184 6.31 14.67 -10.67
N LYS A 185 5.05 14.37 -10.32
CA LYS A 185 4.22 15.21 -9.47
C LYS A 185 4.23 14.73 -8.04
N ILE A 186 4.23 15.67 -7.11
CA ILE A 186 4.00 15.41 -5.69
C ILE A 186 2.71 16.12 -5.31
N GLU A 187 1.69 15.34 -4.98
CA GLU A 187 0.43 15.87 -4.47
C GLU A 187 0.53 15.98 -2.95
N ALA A 188 0.74 17.20 -2.48
CA ALA A 188 0.60 17.55 -1.06
C ALA A 188 -0.88 17.67 -0.68
N ASN A 189 -1.17 17.46 0.61
CA ASN A 189 -2.48 17.78 1.20
C ASN A 189 -2.81 19.27 1.13
#